data_AF-A0A7S0BYY1-F1
#
_entry.id   AF-A0A7S0BYY1-F1
#
_cell.length_a   1.000
_cell.length_b   1.000
_cell.length_c   1.000
_cell.angle_alpha   90.00
_cell.angle_beta   90.00
_cell.angle_gamma   90.00
#
_symmetry.space_group_name_H-M   'P 1'
#
loop_
_entity.id
_entity.type
_entity.pdbx_description
1 polymer ?
#
loop_
_entity_poly.entity_id
_entity_poly.type
_entity_poly.pdbx_seq_one_letter_code
_entity_poly.pdbx_strand_id
1 'polypeptide(L)'
;TILKELDIKFTTGWAKNTHEEAFAGPGGYGVVGVIGTGEEPCIMLRADMDALPINEQTQQVDSFQSRTAGKMHACGHDGHVTMLLGAAALLKQVEASIVGTIRLVFQPAEEGGAGGKRMVEEGVVTTSPPARHAFGMHVWPTLPS
;
A
#
# COMPACT_ATOMS: atom_id res chain seq x y z
N THR A 1 -6.30 -11.00 -5.81
CA THR A 1 -5.27 -9.97 -5.55
C THR A 1 -4.07 -10.71 -5.01
N ILE A 2 -2.87 -10.17 -5.19
CA ILE A 2 -1.63 -10.80 -4.67
C ILE A 2 -1.74 -11.04 -3.15
N LEU A 3 -2.38 -10.14 -2.40
CA LEU A 3 -2.64 -10.35 -0.96
C LEU A 3 -3.49 -11.60 -0.68
N LYS A 4 -4.50 -11.93 -1.51
CA LYS A 4 -5.29 -13.18 -1.37
C LYS A 4 -4.43 -14.41 -1.67
N GLU A 5 -3.59 -14.32 -2.69
CA GLU A 5 -2.68 -15.42 -3.08
C GLU A 5 -1.63 -15.70 -1.99
N LEU A 6 -1.23 -14.67 -1.24
CA LEU A 6 -0.32 -14.76 -0.11
C LEU A 6 -1.01 -15.14 1.22
N ASP A 7 -2.32 -15.41 1.22
CA ASP A 7 -3.12 -15.65 2.44
C ASP A 7 -2.96 -14.51 3.49
N ILE A 8 -3.01 -13.27 3.01
CA ILE A 8 -2.98 -12.06 3.83
C ILE A 8 -4.41 -11.51 3.93
N LYS A 9 -4.91 -11.40 5.16
CA LYS A 9 -6.17 -10.70 5.43
C LYS A 9 -5.99 -9.21 5.18
N PHE A 10 -6.93 -8.61 4.45
CA PHE A 10 -6.89 -7.17 4.15
C PHE A 10 -8.28 -6.55 4.07
N THR A 11 -8.31 -5.24 4.24
CA THR A 11 -9.49 -4.39 4.09
C THR A 11 -9.23 -3.33 3.03
N THR A 12 -10.27 -2.86 2.33
CA THR A 12 -10.19 -1.74 1.37
C THR A 12 -10.78 -0.45 1.96
N GLY A 13 -10.66 0.72 1.31
CA GLY A 13 -11.12 1.99 1.88
C GLY A 13 -9.99 2.77 2.57
N TRP A 14 -10.31 3.71 3.46
CA TRP A 14 -9.30 4.61 4.03
C TRP A 14 -8.47 4.02 5.18
N ALA A 15 -8.98 3.11 6.02
CA ALA A 15 -8.21 2.63 7.19
C ALA A 15 -8.79 1.39 7.86
N LYS A 16 -10.12 1.42 8.05
CA LYS A 16 -10.93 0.32 8.54
C LYS A 16 -11.98 0.08 7.46
N ASN A 17 -12.06 -1.12 6.89
CA ASN A 17 -13.32 -1.51 6.26
C ASN A 17 -14.07 -2.44 7.20
N THR A 18 -15.28 -2.00 7.51
CA THR A 18 -16.39 -2.86 7.90
C THR A 18 -16.62 -3.89 6.78
N HIS A 19 -16.43 -5.17 7.13
CA HIS A 19 -16.90 -6.39 6.44
C HIS A 19 -16.09 -6.92 5.24
N GLU A 20 -15.80 -8.23 5.29
CA GLU A 20 -15.12 -9.04 4.26
C GLU A 20 -15.85 -9.09 2.90
N GLU A 21 -17.12 -8.64 2.82
CA GLU A 21 -17.98 -8.83 1.64
C GLU A 21 -18.48 -7.55 0.95
N ALA A 22 -18.03 -6.36 1.35
CA ALA A 22 -18.48 -5.11 0.75
C ALA A 22 -17.35 -4.38 0.01
N PHE A 23 -17.18 -4.67 -1.28
CA PHE A 23 -16.48 -3.74 -2.18
C PHE A 23 -17.43 -2.59 -2.55
N ALA A 24 -16.90 -1.36 -2.45
CA ALA A 24 -17.53 -0.05 -2.72
C ALA A 24 -18.52 0.47 -1.65
N GLY A 25 -18.00 0.85 -0.48
CA GLY A 25 -18.62 1.91 0.34
C GLY A 25 -18.04 3.29 -0.02
N PRO A 26 -18.75 4.40 0.21
CA PRO A 26 -18.22 5.75 0.03
C PRO A 26 -17.13 6.02 1.07
N GLY A 27 -15.86 5.77 0.72
CA GLY A 27 -14.80 5.76 1.75
C GLY A 27 -13.38 5.45 1.27
N GLY A 28 -13.00 5.84 0.05
CA GLY A 28 -11.60 5.80 -0.41
C GLY A 28 -11.17 4.51 -1.11
N TYR A 29 -9.96 4.52 -1.69
CA TYR A 29 -9.40 3.44 -2.50
C TYR A 29 -8.18 2.75 -1.85
N GLY A 30 -7.90 3.00 -0.57
CA GLY A 30 -6.75 2.40 0.10
C GLY A 30 -6.93 0.91 0.36
N VAL A 31 -5.83 0.25 0.66
CA VAL A 31 -5.79 -1.18 1.04
C VAL A 31 -4.92 -1.33 2.27
N VAL A 32 -5.42 -2.03 3.29
CA VAL A 32 -4.70 -2.29 4.53
C VAL A 32 -4.65 -3.80 4.77
N GLY A 33 -3.44 -4.37 4.76
CA GLY A 33 -3.19 -5.79 5.03
C GLY A 33 -2.56 -6.01 6.40
N VAL A 34 -2.69 -7.21 6.95
CA VAL A 34 -2.12 -7.57 8.25
C VAL A 34 -1.36 -8.90 8.17
N ILE A 35 -0.13 -8.91 8.67
CA ILE A 35 0.73 -10.10 8.84
C ILE A 35 1.12 -10.21 10.32
N GLY A 36 1.17 -11.42 10.86
CA GLY A 36 1.60 -11.70 12.23
C GLY A 36 0.43 -12.02 13.16
N THR A 37 0.57 -11.67 14.44
CA THR A 37 -0.33 -12.13 15.49
C THR A 37 -1.65 -11.37 15.58
N GLY A 38 -1.72 -10.17 14.99
CA GLY A 38 -2.83 -9.25 15.22
C GLY A 38 -2.77 -8.53 16.58
N GLU A 39 -1.70 -8.74 17.36
CA GLU A 39 -1.47 -8.16 18.68
C GLU A 39 -0.28 -7.18 18.69
N GLU A 40 -0.08 -6.48 19.81
CA GLU A 40 1.09 -5.62 20.00
C GLU A 40 2.42 -6.41 20.02
N PRO A 41 3.55 -5.80 19.60
CA PRO A 41 3.68 -4.47 19.02
C PRO A 41 3.23 -4.40 17.55
N CYS A 42 2.78 -3.23 17.09
CA CYS A 42 2.42 -3.03 15.68
C CYS A 42 3.31 -1.99 14.99
N ILE A 43 3.78 -2.32 13.78
CA ILE A 43 4.43 -1.38 12.86
C ILE A 43 3.66 -1.29 11.54
N MET A 44 3.81 -0.17 10.82
CA MET A 44 3.26 0.01 9.48
C MET A 44 4.36 0.03 8.42
N LEU A 45 4.11 -0.62 7.30
CA LEU A 45 4.89 -0.50 6.08
C LEU A 45 3.99 0.11 5.00
N ARG A 46 4.35 1.28 4.48
CA ARG A 46 3.50 2.09 3.59
C ARG A 46 4.07 2.19 2.18
N ALA A 47 3.19 2.04 1.20
CA ALA A 47 3.41 2.39 -0.21
C ALA A 47 2.26 3.27 -0.71
N ASP A 48 2.56 4.31 -1.48
CA ASP A 48 1.58 5.06 -2.28
C ASP A 48 1.24 4.29 -3.57
N MET A 49 0.03 4.53 -4.10
CA MET A 49 -0.51 3.74 -5.22
C MET A 49 -1.09 4.56 -6.38
N ASP A 50 -1.24 5.87 -6.25
CA ASP A 50 -1.84 6.70 -7.30
C ASP A 50 -0.86 7.04 -8.43
N ALA A 51 -1.42 7.39 -9.59
CA ALA A 51 -0.67 7.81 -10.78
C ALA A 51 -0.85 9.32 -11.02
N LEU A 52 -0.12 9.87 -11.98
CA LEU A 52 -0.18 11.29 -12.37
C LEU A 52 -0.98 11.48 -13.67
N PRO A 53 -1.60 12.66 -13.89
CA PRO A 53 -2.31 13.01 -15.12
C PRO A 53 -1.33 13.40 -16.25
N ILE A 54 -0.42 12.49 -16.59
CA ILE A 54 0.65 12.68 -17.56
C ILE A 54 0.49 11.65 -18.69
N ASN A 55 0.60 12.09 -19.94
CA ASN A 55 0.74 11.18 -21.07
C ASN A 55 2.12 10.54 -21.03
N GLU A 56 2.17 9.21 -20.98
CA GLU A 56 3.45 8.50 -20.99
C GLU A 56 4.19 8.70 -22.32
N GLN A 57 5.44 9.14 -22.23
CA GLN A 57 6.34 9.37 -23.36
C GLN A 57 7.61 8.50 -23.29
N THR A 58 7.64 7.54 -22.37
CA THR A 58 8.74 6.57 -22.24
C THR A 58 8.91 5.81 -23.56
N GLN A 59 10.14 5.71 -24.03
CA GLN A 59 10.47 5.02 -25.28
C GLN A 59 10.89 3.57 -25.00
N GLN A 60 10.64 2.66 -25.95
CA GLN A 60 11.07 1.25 -25.89
C GLN A 60 10.47 0.45 -24.73
N VAL A 61 9.25 0.79 -24.28
CA VAL A 61 8.56 0.14 -23.17
C VAL A 61 7.19 -0.43 -23.54
N ASP A 62 6.94 -0.69 -24.82
CA ASP A 62 5.63 -1.04 -25.39
C ASP A 62 4.93 -2.21 -24.66
N SER A 63 5.70 -3.14 -24.07
CA SER A 63 5.16 -4.28 -23.32
C SER A 63 4.53 -3.90 -21.97
N PHE A 64 4.94 -2.79 -21.35
CA PHE A 64 4.51 -2.38 -20.00
C PHE A 64 4.13 -0.89 -19.89
N GLN A 65 4.07 -0.17 -21.01
CA GLN A 65 3.57 1.20 -21.07
C GLN A 65 2.13 1.30 -20.53
N SER A 66 1.79 2.43 -19.94
CA SER A 66 0.43 2.79 -19.56
C SER A 66 -0.52 2.65 -20.74
N ARG A 67 -1.57 1.84 -20.52
CA ARG A 67 -2.66 1.65 -21.48
C ARG A 67 -3.78 2.68 -21.30
N THR A 68 -3.66 3.59 -20.34
CA THR A 68 -4.66 4.61 -20.05
C THR A 68 -4.14 5.97 -20.51
N ALA A 69 -4.74 6.51 -21.56
CA ALA A 69 -4.39 7.82 -22.09
C ALA A 69 -4.46 8.91 -20.99
N GLY A 70 -3.48 9.81 -20.98
CA GLY A 70 -3.38 10.88 -20.00
C GLY A 70 -2.98 10.45 -18.59
N LYS A 71 -2.56 9.20 -18.36
CA LYS A 71 -2.13 8.71 -17.05
C LYS A 71 -0.83 7.92 -17.12
N MET A 72 0.07 8.16 -16.16
CA MET A 72 1.34 7.45 -16.02
C MET A 72 1.75 7.37 -14.54
N HIS A 73 2.34 6.25 -14.12
CA HIS A 73 3.06 6.17 -12.85
C HIS A 73 4.44 6.85 -12.95
N ALA A 74 4.45 8.17 -13.16
CA ALA A 74 5.68 8.93 -13.37
C ALA A 74 6.48 9.20 -12.08
N CYS A 75 5.93 8.83 -10.91
CA CYS A 75 6.59 8.98 -9.60
C CYS A 75 7.08 7.65 -9.01
N GLY A 76 6.91 6.52 -9.73
CA GLY A 76 7.38 5.20 -9.30
C GLY A 76 6.49 4.50 -8.26
N HIS A 77 5.24 4.95 -8.05
CA HIS A 77 4.28 4.35 -7.11
C HIS A 77 3.93 2.90 -7.47
N ASP A 78 3.95 2.54 -8.76
CA ASP A 78 3.88 1.16 -9.22
C ASP A 78 5.04 0.30 -8.68
N GLY A 79 6.25 0.86 -8.68
CA GLY A 79 7.42 0.29 -8.02
C GLY A 79 7.23 0.14 -6.50
N HIS A 80 6.75 1.17 -5.82
CA HIS A 80 6.52 1.12 -4.36
C HIS A 80 5.51 0.03 -3.96
N VAL A 81 4.38 -0.06 -4.67
CA VAL A 81 3.38 -1.12 -4.46
C VAL A 81 4.00 -2.49 -4.68
N THR A 82 4.76 -2.66 -5.76
CA THR A 82 5.42 -3.94 -6.09
C THR A 82 6.43 -4.33 -5.02
N MET A 83 7.25 -3.40 -4.55
CA MET A 83 8.23 -3.62 -3.49
C MET A 83 7.56 -4.02 -2.17
N LEU A 84 6.46 -3.36 -1.79
CA LEU A 84 5.74 -3.70 -0.57
C LEU A 84 5.06 -5.07 -0.67
N LEU A 85 4.53 -5.45 -1.85
CA LEU A 85 4.01 -6.80 -2.09
C LEU A 85 5.12 -7.87 -2.01
N GLY A 86 6.31 -7.57 -2.51
CA GLY A 86 7.49 -8.42 -2.36
C GLY A 86 7.89 -8.60 -0.89
N ALA A 87 7.93 -7.50 -0.13
CA ALA A 87 8.17 -7.55 1.31
C ALA A 87 7.09 -8.38 2.03
N ALA A 88 5.82 -8.22 1.67
CA ALA A 88 4.72 -9.00 2.23
C ALA A 88 4.90 -10.51 1.98
N ALA A 89 5.32 -10.90 0.77
CA ALA A 89 5.59 -12.30 0.45
C ALA A 89 6.73 -12.88 1.30
N LEU A 90 7.82 -12.13 1.51
CA LEU A 90 8.94 -12.55 2.35
C LEU A 90 8.54 -12.64 3.83
N LEU A 91 7.80 -11.64 4.33
CA LEU A 91 7.32 -11.61 5.71
C LEU A 91 6.36 -12.77 6.01
N LYS A 92 5.51 -13.15 5.06
CA LYS A 92 4.63 -14.31 5.21
C LYS A 92 5.38 -15.63 5.35
N GLN A 93 6.53 -15.78 4.70
CA GLN A 93 7.36 -16.99 4.85
C GLN A 93 7.93 -17.15 6.27
N VAL A 94 8.09 -16.06 7.01
CA VAL A 94 8.63 -16.05 8.37
C VAL A 94 7.60 -15.63 9.42
N GLU A 95 6.31 -15.62 9.07
CA GLU A 95 5.25 -15.06 9.91
C GLU A 95 5.19 -15.68 11.31
N ALA A 96 5.42 -16.99 11.42
CA ALA A 96 5.45 -17.70 12.69
C ALA A 96 6.55 -17.20 13.66
N SER A 97 7.58 -16.52 13.15
CA SER A 97 8.65 -15.92 13.95
C SER A 97 8.42 -14.45 14.28
N ILE A 98 7.36 -13.84 13.73
CA ILE A 98 7.05 -12.43 13.96
C ILE A 98 6.34 -12.29 15.32
N VAL A 99 6.96 -11.54 16.22
CA VAL A 99 6.34 -11.13 17.48
C VAL A 99 5.61 -9.80 17.25
N GLY A 100 4.28 -9.86 17.19
CA GLY A 100 3.41 -8.72 16.97
C GLY A 100 2.84 -8.65 15.55
N THR A 101 2.58 -7.43 15.09
CA THR A 101 1.78 -7.16 13.89
C THR A 101 2.50 -6.25 12.91
N ILE A 102 2.53 -6.64 11.64
CA ILE A 102 2.95 -5.79 10.53
C ILE A 102 1.70 -5.40 9.73
N ARG A 103 1.39 -4.11 9.71
CA ARG A 103 0.29 -3.53 8.94
C ARG A 103 0.82 -2.98 7.61
N LEU A 104 0.41 -3.60 6.51
CA LEU A 104 0.72 -3.15 5.16
C LEU A 104 -0.28 -2.06 4.77
N VAL A 105 0.19 -0.89 4.33
CA VAL A 105 -0.66 0.26 4.01
C VAL A 105 -0.40 0.69 2.56
N PHE A 106 -1.35 0.42 1.68
CA PHE A 106 -1.36 0.90 0.30
C PHE A 106 -2.24 2.15 0.23
N GLN A 107 -1.60 3.32 0.18
CA GLN A 107 -2.21 4.63 0.32
C GLN A 107 -2.54 5.24 -1.05
N PRO A 108 -3.81 5.60 -1.33
CA PRO A 108 -4.16 6.32 -2.55
C PRO A 108 -3.86 7.82 -2.39
N ALA A 109 -3.99 8.59 -3.48
CA ALA A 109 -4.06 10.05 -3.47
C ALA A 109 -2.91 10.74 -2.71
N GLU A 110 -1.69 10.24 -2.87
CA GLU A 110 -0.47 10.90 -2.41
C GLU A 110 -0.23 12.19 -3.17
N GLU A 111 -0.34 12.16 -4.50
CA GLU A 111 -0.01 13.29 -5.39
C GLU A 111 -0.96 14.47 -5.17
N GLY A 112 -2.18 14.19 -4.74
CA GLY A 112 -3.18 15.19 -4.34
C GLY A 112 -3.03 15.68 -2.90
N GLY A 113 -2.09 15.15 -2.13
CA GLY A 113 -1.81 15.50 -0.73
C GLY A 113 -2.88 15.11 0.30
N ALA A 114 -3.93 14.39 -0.12
CA ALA A 114 -5.09 14.12 0.73
C ALA A 114 -5.08 12.71 1.33
N GLY A 115 -4.45 11.75 0.65
CA GLY A 115 -4.56 10.33 0.96
C GLY A 115 -4.14 9.96 2.37
N GLY A 116 -2.89 10.26 2.73
CA GLY A 116 -2.33 9.95 4.04
C GLY A 116 -3.13 10.59 5.18
N LYS A 117 -3.52 11.86 5.03
CA LYS A 117 -4.36 12.56 6.00
C LYS A 117 -5.69 11.82 6.24
N ARG A 118 -6.40 11.46 5.16
CA ARG A 118 -7.67 10.72 5.26
C ARG A 118 -7.48 9.37 5.92
N MET A 119 -6.45 8.61 5.56
CA MET A 119 -6.19 7.31 6.21
C MET A 119 -5.91 7.45 7.71
N VAL A 120 -5.19 8.50 8.13
CA VAL A 120 -4.93 8.79 9.54
C VAL A 120 -6.22 9.16 10.28
N GLU A 121 -7.04 10.06 9.73
CA GLU A 121 -8.33 10.47 10.30
C GLU A 121 -9.30 9.28 10.49
N GLU A 122 -9.24 8.31 9.57
CA GLU A 122 -10.08 7.11 9.58
C GLU A 122 -9.46 5.98 10.44
N GLY A 123 -8.28 6.23 11.01
CA GLY A 123 -7.70 5.43 12.09
C GLY A 123 -6.66 4.40 11.68
N VAL A 124 -5.99 4.52 10.53
CA VAL A 124 -4.97 3.53 10.09
C VAL A 124 -3.84 3.35 11.11
N VAL A 125 -3.55 4.42 11.87
CA VAL A 125 -2.55 4.45 12.94
C VAL A 125 -3.12 3.93 14.27
N THR A 126 -4.35 4.31 14.60
CA THR A 126 -4.93 4.13 15.95
C THR A 126 -5.79 2.89 16.11
N THR A 127 -6.14 2.21 15.01
CA THR A 127 -6.86 0.93 15.05
C THR A 127 -6.06 -0.10 15.85
N SER A 128 -6.74 -0.84 16.73
CA SER A 128 -6.10 -1.86 17.56
C SER A 128 -5.49 -2.98 16.71
N PRO A 129 -4.24 -3.40 16.97
CA PRO A 129 -3.27 -2.77 17.86
C PRO A 129 -2.72 -1.46 17.25
N PRO A 130 -2.60 -0.37 18.02
CA PRO A 130 -2.11 0.90 17.48
C PRO A 130 -0.68 0.75 16.96
N ALA A 131 -0.41 1.33 15.79
CA ALA A 131 0.93 1.32 15.21
C ALA A 131 1.84 2.27 15.98
N ARG A 132 2.98 1.74 16.44
CA ARG A 132 4.01 2.50 17.17
C ARG A 132 4.97 3.22 16.22
N HIS A 133 5.23 2.62 15.06
CA HIS A 133 6.15 3.12 14.05
C HIS A 133 5.56 2.93 12.65
N ALA A 134 5.94 3.81 11.74
CA ALA A 134 5.58 3.74 10.33
C ALA A 134 6.85 3.91 9.49
N PHE A 135 7.02 3.04 8.51
CA PHE A 135 8.10 3.08 7.54
C PHE A 135 7.52 3.26 6.14
N GLY A 136 8.16 4.11 5.35
CA GLY A 136 7.86 4.32 3.95
C GLY A 136 9.17 4.53 3.19
N MET A 137 9.11 4.41 1.87
CA MET A 137 10.23 4.68 0.99
C MET A 137 9.76 5.44 -0.25
N HIS A 138 10.70 6.05 -0.95
CA HIS A 138 10.49 6.62 -2.27
C HIS A 138 11.70 6.24 -3.13
N VAL A 139 11.47 5.77 -4.36
CA VAL A 139 12.55 5.55 -5.32
C VAL A 139 13.14 6.89 -5.73
N TRP A 140 14.47 6.95 -5.86
CA TRP A 140 15.16 8.19 -6.21
C TRP A 140 16.12 7.94 -7.37
N PRO A 141 15.69 8.20 -8.62
CA PRO A 141 16.45 7.77 -9.81
C PRO A 141 17.79 8.48 -9.98
N THR A 142 18.02 9.61 -9.28
CA THR A 142 19.29 10.35 -9.34
C THR A 142 20.32 9.89 -8.30
N LEU A 143 19.95 8.98 -7.39
CA LEU A 143 20.91 8.39 -6.46
C LEU A 143 21.58 7.16 -7.09
N PRO A 144 22.84 6.86 -6.74
CA PRO A 144 23.49 5.62 -7.15
C PRO A 144 22.70 4.39 -6.68
N SER A 145 22.70 3.36 -7.52
CA SER A 145 22.16 2.01 -7.23
C SER A 145 23.23 1.04 -6.77
#